data_AF-A0A3D5E4D6-F1
#
_entry.id   AF-A0A3D5E4D6-F1
#
_cell.length_a   1.000
_cell.length_b   1.000
_cell.length_c   1.000
_cell.angle_alpha   90.00
_cell.angle_beta   90.00
_cell.angle_gamma   90.00
#
_symmetry.space_group_name_H-M   'P 1'
#
loop_
_entity.id
_entity.type
_entity.pdbx_description
1 polymer ?
#
loop_
_entity_poly.entity_id
_entity_poly.type
_entity_poly.pdbx_seq_one_letter_code
_entity_poly.pdbx_strand_id
1 'polypeptide(L)' 'MQQFISLINTTRPRQWVKNIFLFAALIFDRKLFELEYVISTIYGFILFTLISGAIYITNDLFDYENDKIHP' A
#
# COMPACT_ATOMS: atom_id res chain seq x y z
N MET A 1 17.91 11.59 5.16
CA MET A 1 17.53 10.86 3.94
C MET A 1 17.42 9.34 4.16
N GLN A 2 18.44 8.68 4.74
CA GLN A 2 18.40 7.23 4.99
C GLN A 2 17.22 6.78 5.86
N GLN A 3 16.90 7.50 6.95
CA GLN A 3 15.75 7.19 7.82
C GLN A 3 14.41 7.18 7.07
N PHE A 4 14.22 8.12 6.14
CA PHE A 4 13.00 8.22 5.33
C PHE A 4 12.87 7.02 4.38
N ILE A 5 13.98 6.60 3.77
CA ILE A 5 14.02 5.41 2.90
C ILE A 5 13.70 4.15 3.70
N SER A 6 14.24 4.01 4.91
CA SER A 6 13.93 2.88 5.80
C SER A 6 12.45 2.84 6.18
N LEU A 7 11.85 3.99 6.49
CA LEU A 7 10.42 4.09 6.79
C LEU A 7 9.55 3.71 5.58
N ILE A 8 9.94 4.11 4.36
CA ILE A 8 9.23 3.65 3.16
C ILE A 8 9.38 2.14 2.99
N ASN A 9 10.55 1.57 3.27
CA ASN A 9 10.76 0.12 3.12
C ASN A 9 9.89 -0.71 4.08
N THR A 10 9.59 -0.25 5.30
CA THR A 10 8.72 -0.98 6.25
C THR A 10 7.27 -1.06 5.77
N THR A 11 6.82 -0.11 4.95
CA THR A 11 5.52 -0.19 4.26
C THR A 11 5.47 -1.21 3.12
N ARG A 12 6.57 -1.93 2.88
CA ARG A 12 6.74 -3.02 1.90
C ARG A 12 6.33 -2.60 0.47
N PRO A 13 7.04 -1.66 -0.18
CA PRO A 13 6.66 -1.12 -1.50
C PRO A 13 6.48 -2.17 -2.60
N ARG A 14 7.22 -3.29 -2.53
CA ARG A 14 7.04 -4.42 -3.46
C ARG A 14 5.65 -5.04 -3.39
N GLN A 15 4.96 -4.93 -2.26
CA GLN A 15 3.61 -5.44 -2.07
C GLN A 15 2.52 -4.46 -2.55
N TRP A 16 2.84 -3.18 -2.76
CA TRP A 16 1.89 -2.18 -3.29
C TRP A 16 1.38 -2.54 -4.68
N VAL A 17 2.13 -3.36 -5.44
CA VAL A 17 1.68 -3.90 -6.74
C VAL A 17 0.34 -4.63 -6.63
N LYS A 18 0.02 -5.23 -5.48
CA LYS A 18 -1.28 -5.88 -5.24
C LYS A 18 -2.43 -4.87 -5.24
N ASN A 19 -2.17 -3.64 -4.81
CA ASN A 19 -3.17 -2.57 -4.80
C ASN A 19 -3.50 -2.08 -6.22
N ILE A 20 -2.70 -2.40 -7.24
CA ILE A 20 -3.05 -2.12 -8.64
C ILE A 20 -4.35 -2.84 -9.05
N PHE A 21 -4.74 -3.90 -8.35
CA PHE A 21 -6.00 -4.58 -8.57
C PHE A 21 -7.23 -3.66 -8.43
N LEU A 22 -7.15 -2.55 -7.68
CA LEU A 22 -8.22 -1.53 -7.65
C LEU A 22 -8.55 -0.97 -9.04
N PHE A 23 -7.56 -0.86 -9.93
CA PHE A 23 -7.76 -0.36 -11.30
C PHE A 23 -8.47 -1.37 -12.20
N ALA A 24 -8.53 -2.65 -11.82
CA ALA A 24 -9.30 -3.64 -12.58
C ALA A 24 -10.79 -3.26 -12.64
N ALA A 25 -11.33 -2.68 -11.56
CA ALA A 25 -12.72 -2.22 -11.52
C ALA A 25 -13.02 -1.18 -12.61
N LEU A 26 -12.11 -0.23 -12.86
CA LEU A 26 -12.25 0.77 -13.93
C LEU A 26 -12.29 0.15 -15.32
N ILE A 27 -11.46 -0.87 -15.55
CA ILE A 27 -11.39 -1.57 -16.83
C ILE A 27 -12.69 -2.32 -17.09
N PHE A 28 -13.17 -3.08 -16.10
CA PHE A 28 -14.38 -3.90 -16.25
C PHE A 28 -15.67 -3.07 -16.26
N ASP A 29 -15.70 -1.92 -15.58
CA ASP A 29 -16.81 -0.95 -15.65
C ASP A 29 -16.75 -0.06 -16.92
N ARG A 30 -15.73 -0.24 -17.78
CA ARG A 30 -15.50 0.53 -19.02
C ARG A 30 -15.31 2.05 -18.81
N LYS A 31 -14.97 2.48 -17.60
CA LYS A 31 -14.80 3.89 -17.22
C LYS A 31 -13.34 4.35 -17.21
N LEU A 32 -12.45 3.60 -17.86
CA LEU A 32 -11.01 3.89 -17.86
C LEU A 32 -10.67 5.29 -18.38
N PHE A 33 -11.50 5.87 -19.24
CA PHE A 33 -11.30 7.20 -19.82
C PHE A 33 -12.17 8.28 -19.17
N GLU A 34 -12.96 7.92 -18.16
CA GLU A 34 -13.78 8.88 -17.42
C GLU A 34 -12.95 9.46 -16.26
N LEU A 35 -12.50 10.70 -16.44
CA LEU A 35 -11.51 11.35 -15.55
C LEU A 35 -11.93 11.32 -14.07
N GLU A 36 -13.22 11.52 -13.79
CA GLU A 36 -13.77 11.47 -12.43
C GLU A 36 -13.47 10.13 -11.74
N TYR A 37 -13.78 9.02 -12.39
CA TYR A 37 -13.58 7.68 -11.84
C TYR A 37 -12.10 7.29 -11.74
N VAL A 38 -11.27 7.74 -12.69
CA VAL A 38 -9.82 7.57 -12.64
C VAL A 38 -9.24 8.26 -11.40
N ILE A 39 -9.62 9.51 -11.16
CA ILE A 39 -9.17 10.28 -10.00
C ILE A 39 -9.62 9.61 -8.70
N SER A 40 -10.88 9.21 -8.59
CA SER A 40 -11.39 8.48 -7.42
C SER A 40 -10.62 7.19 -7.16
N THR A 41 -10.27 6.45 -8.22
CA THR A 41 -9.50 5.20 -8.10
C THR A 41 -8.05 5.45 -7.68
N ILE A 42 -7.42 6.52 -8.17
CA ILE A 42 -6.09 6.94 -7.72
C ILE A 42 -6.11 7.28 -6.23
N TYR A 43 -7.11 8.03 -5.75
CA TYR A 43 -7.27 8.30 -4.32
C TYR A 43 -7.46 7.00 -3.54
N GLY A 44 -8.32 6.10 -4.03
CA GLY A 44 -8.51 4.78 -3.44
C GLY A 44 -7.21 3.99 -3.33
N PHE A 45 -6.39 3.96 -4.38
CA PHE A 45 -5.09 3.30 -4.41
C PHE A 45 -4.11 3.89 -3.39
N ILE A 46 -4.03 5.24 -3.30
CA ILE A 46 -3.17 5.92 -2.33
C ILE A 46 -3.63 5.60 -0.90
N LEU A 47 -4.92 5.71 -0.62
CA LEU A 47 -5.48 5.41 0.70
C LEU A 47 -5.25 3.95 1.10
N PHE A 48 -5.50 2.99 0.19
CA PHE A 48 -5.22 1.57 0.44
C PHE A 48 -3.74 1.33 0.73
N THR A 49 -2.85 1.99 -0.02
CA THR A 49 -1.41 1.88 0.18
C THR A 49 -1.00 2.42 1.54
N LEU A 50 -1.49 3.59 1.94
CA LEU A 50 -1.21 4.18 3.26
C LEU A 50 -1.76 3.32 4.40
N ILE A 51 -2.99 2.82 4.30
CA ILE A 51 -3.62 1.96 5.32
C ILE A 51 -2.85 0.64 5.43
N SER A 52 -2.54 -0.01 4.30
CA SER A 52 -1.74 -1.25 4.31
C SER A 52 -0.34 -1.02 4.89
N GLY A 53 0.30 0.10 4.56
CA GLY A 53 1.58 0.51 5.15
C GLY A 53 1.51 0.74 6.65
N ALA A 54 0.44 1.38 7.14
CA ALA A 54 0.22 1.56 8.57
C ALA A 54 0.05 0.21 9.29
N ILE A 55 -0.73 -0.72 8.74
CA ILE A 55 -0.90 -2.07 9.27
C ILE A 55 0.46 -2.79 9.34
N TYR A 56 1.26 -2.69 8.29
CA TYR A 56 2.60 -3.28 8.26
C TYR A 56 3.53 -2.71 9.33
N ILE A 57 3.56 -1.38 9.48
CA ILE A 57 4.35 -0.74 10.54
C ILE A 57 3.85 -1.19 11.93
N THR A 58 2.54 -1.25 12.13
CA THR A 58 1.96 -1.70 13.39
C THR A 58 2.32 -3.16 13.69
N ASN A 59 2.23 -4.06 12.70
CA ASN A 59 2.64 -5.45 12.87
C ASN A 59 4.12 -5.55 13.22
N ASP A 60 5.00 -4.83 12.51
CA ASP A 60 6.44 -4.82 12.78
C ASP A 60 6.75 -4.33 14.23
N LEU A 61 5.94 -3.41 14.77
CA LEU A 61 6.07 -2.95 16.17
C LEU A 61 5.62 -4.00 17.20
N PHE A 62 4.53 -4.71 16.93
CA PHE A 62 4.04 -5.77 17.81
C PHE A 62 4.92 -7.02 17.76
N ASP A 63 5.44 -7.33 16.58
CA ASP A 63 6.29 -8.50 16.36
C ASP A 63 7.74 -8.23 16.76
N TYR A 64 8.13 -6.99 17.07
CA TYR A 64 9.51 -6.62 17.42
C TYR A 64 10.16 -7.52 18.48
N GLU A 65 9.46 -7.83 19.57
CA GLU A 65 10.01 -8.70 20.61
C GLU A 65 10.09 -10.17 20.18
N ASN A 66 9.15 -10.63 19.35
CA ASN A 66 9.14 -12.00 18.82
C ASN A 66 10.19 -12.20 17.73
N ASP A 67 10.41 -11.19 16.89
CA ASP A 67 11.40 -11.17 15.81
C ASP A 67 12.84 -11.19 16.35
N LYS A 68 13.09 -10.66 17.55
CA LYS A 68 14.40 -10.77 18.23
C LYS A 68 14.81 -12.20 18.56
N ILE A 69 13.84 -13.09 18.75
CA ILE A 69 14.04 -14.48 19.16
C ILE A 69 14.18 -15.39 17.93
N HIS A 70 13.81 -14.90 16.75
CA HIS A 70 14.03 -15.59 15.49
C HIS A 70 15.52 -15.49 15.10
N PRO A 71 16.12 -16.60 14.63
CA PRO A 71 17.56 -16.73 14.40
C PRO A 71 18.12 -15.81 13.30
#